data_AF-I3C991-F1
#
_entry.id   AF-I3C991-F1
#
_cell.length_a   1.000
_cell.length_b   1.000
_cell.length_c   1.000
_cell.angle_alpha   90.00
_cell.angle_beta   90.00
_cell.angle_gamma   90.00
#
_symmetry.space_group_name_H-M   'P 1'
#
loop_
_entity.id
_entity.type
_entity.pdbx_description
1 polymer ?
#
loop_
_entity_poly.entity_id
_entity_poly.type
_entity_poly.pdbx_seq_one_letter_code
_entity_poly.pdbx_strand_id
1 'polypeptide(L)'
;MKNKKFYIERVAALIAAILLLQSLYYKFTAHPDSIKLFTELGAEPVGRIGLGCIELVTGILLIYRKTSHLGALIGVGLMIGAIISHLAVVGINFNNDGGTLFSLACIILICCVTVLIVKDTKIPFIAKR
;
A
#
# COMPACT_ATOMS: atom_id res chain seq x y z
N MET A 1 18.42 4.85 24.17
CA MET A 1 16.99 5.24 24.17
C MET A 1 16.51 5.39 22.72
N LYS A 2 15.35 4.84 22.36
CA LYS A 2 14.82 4.95 20.98
C LYS A 2 14.28 6.37 20.75
N ASN A 3 14.66 7.00 19.64
CA ASN A 3 14.27 8.36 19.26
C ASN A 3 12.76 8.45 18.94
N LYS A 4 12.10 9.59 19.14
CA LYS A 4 10.69 9.83 18.72
C LYS A 4 10.44 9.45 17.27
N LYS A 5 11.41 9.73 16.37
CA LYS A 5 11.38 9.31 14.96
C LYS A 5 11.20 7.79 14.78
N PHE A 6 11.78 6.97 15.66
CA PHE A 6 11.63 5.51 15.60
C PHE A 6 10.18 5.09 15.81
N TYR A 7 9.49 5.67 16.78
CA TYR A 7 8.10 5.30 17.07
C TYR A 7 7.14 5.73 15.96
N ILE A 8 7.33 6.94 15.42
CA ILE A 8 6.53 7.46 14.31
C ILE A 8 6.63 6.53 13.08
N GLU A 9 7.86 6.15 12.70
CA GLU A 9 8.10 5.25 11.56
C GLU A 9 7.46 3.87 11.77
N ARG A 10 7.54 3.32 12.98
CA ARG A 10 6.96 2.00 13.29
C ARG A 10 5.44 2.01 13.30
N VAL A 11 4.83 3.05 13.88
CA VAL A 11 3.38 3.18 13.88
C VAL A 11 2.86 3.34 12.45
N ALA A 12 3.45 4.22 11.64
CA ALA A 12 3.05 4.43 10.25
C ALA A 12 3.19 3.14 9.42
N ALA A 13 4.31 2.41 9.56
CA ALA A 13 4.52 1.17 8.83
C ALA A 13 3.55 0.05 9.26
N LEU A 14 3.23 -0.06 10.54
CA LEU A 14 2.28 -1.05 11.03
C LEU A 14 0.86 -0.74 10.56
N ILE A 15 0.44 0.52 10.59
CA ILE A 15 -0.86 0.95 10.04
C ILE A 15 -0.95 0.58 8.55
N ALA A 16 0.04 0.96 7.75
CA ALA A 16 0.06 0.62 6.33
C ALA A 16 0.04 -0.90 6.10
N ALA A 17 0.83 -1.68 6.86
CA ALA A 17 0.86 -3.12 6.72
C ALA A 17 -0.49 -3.77 7.07
N ILE A 18 -1.15 -3.34 8.15
CA ILE A 18 -2.45 -3.86 8.56
C ILE A 18 -3.51 -3.57 7.50
N LEU A 19 -3.55 -2.33 6.98
CA LEU A 19 -4.52 -1.96 5.94
C LEU A 19 -4.28 -2.71 4.63
N LEU A 20 -3.02 -2.93 4.24
CA LEU A 20 -2.68 -3.78 3.09
C LEU A 20 -3.14 -5.23 3.32
N LEU A 21 -2.83 -5.82 4.48
CA LEU A 21 -3.25 -7.18 4.81
C LEU A 21 -4.78 -7.33 4.83
N GLN A 22 -5.51 -6.32 5.31
CA GLN A 22 -6.96 -6.29 5.24
C GLN A 22 -7.45 -6.27 3.78
N SER A 23 -6.84 -5.46 2.91
CA SER A 23 -7.17 -5.44 1.48
C SER A 23 -6.95 -6.79 0.80
N LEU A 24 -5.86 -7.49 1.17
CA LEU A 24 -5.53 -8.81 0.63
C LEU A 24 -6.57 -9.87 0.93
N TYR A 25 -7.23 -9.79 2.09
CA TYR A 25 -8.33 -10.70 2.42
C TYR A 25 -9.37 -10.66 1.30
N TYR A 26 -9.88 -9.49 0.95
CA TYR A 26 -10.88 -9.33 -0.13
C TYR A 26 -10.36 -9.80 -1.50
N LYS A 27 -9.07 -9.54 -1.80
CA LYS A 27 -8.46 -9.96 -3.07
C LYS A 27 -8.30 -11.46 -3.17
N PHE A 28 -7.79 -12.14 -2.15
CA PHE A 28 -7.51 -13.57 -2.21
C PHE A 28 -8.75 -14.44 -1.96
N THR A 29 -9.73 -13.98 -1.17
CA THR A 29 -11.01 -14.68 -1.03
C THR A 29 -11.96 -14.45 -2.20
N ALA A 30 -11.52 -13.72 -3.23
CA ALA A 30 -12.31 -13.39 -4.42
C ALA A 30 -13.67 -12.78 -4.06
N HIS A 31 -13.67 -11.80 -3.14
CA HIS A 31 -14.89 -11.10 -2.74
C HIS A 31 -15.57 -10.46 -3.97
N PRO A 32 -16.91 -10.49 -4.09
CA PRO A 32 -17.62 -9.97 -5.27
C PRO A 32 -17.21 -8.55 -5.67
N ASP A 33 -17.02 -7.67 -4.68
CA ASP A 33 -16.60 -6.28 -4.93
C ASP A 33 -15.16 -6.19 -5.45
N SER A 34 -14.28 -7.09 -4.99
CA SER A 34 -12.90 -7.16 -5.49
C SER A 34 -12.88 -7.68 -6.92
N ILE A 35 -13.68 -8.70 -7.25
CA ILE A 35 -13.80 -9.18 -8.63
C ILE A 35 -14.30 -8.05 -9.52
N LYS A 36 -15.43 -7.43 -9.19
CA LYS A 36 -16.02 -6.32 -9.96
C LYS A 36 -15.02 -5.20 -10.22
N LEU A 37 -14.29 -4.74 -9.19
CA LEU A 37 -13.30 -3.68 -9.32
C LEU A 37 -12.20 -4.05 -10.32
N PHE A 38 -11.66 -5.26 -10.23
CA PHE A 38 -10.62 -5.71 -11.16
C PHE A 38 -11.16 -6.03 -12.56
N THR A 39 -12.43 -6.43 -12.69
CA THR A 39 -13.10 -6.61 -13.97
C THR A 39 -13.31 -5.26 -14.67
N GLU A 40 -13.73 -4.21 -13.95
CA GLU A 40 -13.84 -2.85 -14.50
C GLU A 40 -12.48 -2.29 -14.94
N LEU A 41 -11.41 -2.64 -14.23
CA LEU A 41 -10.04 -2.31 -14.62
C LEU A 41 -9.50 -3.15 -15.79
N GLY A 42 -10.25 -4.15 -16.27
CA GLY A 42 -9.79 -5.08 -17.31
C GLY A 42 -8.59 -5.95 -16.89
N ALA A 43 -8.37 -6.09 -15.58
CA ALA A 43 -7.19 -6.73 -14.99
C ALA A 43 -7.55 -7.99 -14.17
N GLU A 44 -8.74 -8.53 -14.33
CA GLU A 44 -9.18 -9.78 -13.68
C GLU A 44 -8.80 -11.00 -14.55
N PRO A 45 -8.36 -12.13 -13.96
CA PRO A 45 -8.00 -12.39 -12.56
C PRO A 45 -6.53 -12.05 -12.24
N VAL A 46 -5.69 -11.91 -13.27
CA VAL A 46 -4.22 -11.85 -13.13
C VAL A 46 -3.77 -10.62 -12.35
N GLY A 47 -4.35 -9.47 -12.61
CA GLY A 47 -4.10 -8.24 -11.87
C GLY A 47 -4.54 -8.33 -10.42
N ARG A 48 -5.70 -8.91 -10.12
CA ARG A 48 -6.17 -9.10 -8.73
C ARG A 48 -5.18 -9.92 -7.91
N ILE A 49 -4.79 -11.09 -8.42
CA ILE A 49 -3.90 -12.02 -7.71
C ILE A 49 -2.46 -11.48 -7.73
N GLY A 50 -1.99 -10.97 -8.87
CA GLY A 50 -0.65 -10.43 -9.05
C GLY A 50 -0.39 -9.22 -8.14
N LEU A 51 -1.27 -8.22 -8.14
CA LEU A 51 -1.19 -7.10 -7.21
C LEU A 51 -1.30 -7.57 -5.75
N GLY A 52 -2.17 -8.55 -5.47
CA GLY A 52 -2.26 -9.14 -4.13
C GLY A 52 -0.94 -9.76 -3.66
N CYS A 53 -0.22 -10.47 -4.53
CA CYS A 53 1.10 -11.01 -4.18
C CYS A 53 2.11 -9.90 -3.89
N ILE A 54 2.14 -8.82 -4.69
CA ILE A 54 3.05 -7.69 -4.48
C ILE A 54 2.70 -6.94 -3.18
N GLU A 55 1.42 -6.75 -2.90
CA GLU A 55 0.93 -6.14 -1.66
C GLU A 55 1.26 -6.99 -0.42
N LEU A 56 1.19 -8.32 -0.52
CA LEU A 56 1.59 -9.23 0.57
C LEU A 56 3.08 -9.06 0.90
N VAL A 57 3.92 -9.07 -0.12
CA VAL A 57 5.36 -8.83 0.03
C VAL A 57 5.59 -7.43 0.63
N THR A 58 4.87 -6.43 0.16
CA THR A 58 4.95 -5.05 0.66
C THR A 58 4.60 -4.96 2.15
N GLY A 59 3.51 -5.60 2.58
CA GLY A 59 3.10 -5.68 3.98
C GLY A 59 4.16 -6.35 4.87
N ILE A 60 4.72 -7.47 4.42
CA ILE A 60 5.81 -8.17 5.14
C ILE A 60 7.06 -7.28 5.27
N LEU A 61 7.44 -6.60 4.18
CA LEU A 61 8.60 -5.70 4.17
C LEU A 61 8.41 -4.52 5.12
N LEU A 62 7.19 -3.97 5.26
CA LEU A 62 6.86 -2.88 6.16
C LEU A 62 6.93 -3.28 7.64
N ILE A 63 6.50 -4.50 7.97
CA ILE A 63 6.57 -5.06 9.33
C ILE A 63 8.02 -5.13 9.81
N TYR A 64 8.94 -5.58 8.96
CA TYR A 64 10.34 -5.71 9.35
C TYR A 64 11.11 -4.39 9.21
N ARG A 65 11.52 -3.80 10.34
CA ARG A 65 12.14 -2.46 10.37
C ARG A 65 13.31 -2.29 9.41
N LYS A 66 14.17 -3.30 9.20
CA LYS A 66 15.32 -3.14 8.29
C LYS A 66 14.83 -2.89 6.86
N THR A 67 13.82 -3.62 6.42
CA THR A 67 13.27 -3.60 5.05
C THR A 67 12.12 -2.62 4.85
N SER A 68 11.62 -1.96 5.90
CA SER A 68 10.46 -1.06 5.79
C SER A 68 10.60 0.10 4.80
N HIS A 69 11.83 0.44 4.39
CA HIS A 69 12.08 1.45 3.37
C HIS A 69 11.74 0.94 1.97
N LEU A 70 12.12 -0.31 1.65
CA LEU A 70 11.74 -0.97 0.40
C LEU A 70 10.24 -1.22 0.36
N GLY A 71 9.67 -1.69 1.47
CA GLY A 71 8.22 -1.85 1.59
C GLY A 71 7.47 -0.54 1.36
N ALA A 72 7.94 0.56 1.96
CA ALA A 72 7.31 1.86 1.76
C ALA A 72 7.47 2.38 0.32
N LEU A 73 8.62 2.16 -0.33
CA LEU A 73 8.84 2.56 -1.73
C LEU A 73 7.88 1.83 -2.68
N ILE A 74 7.77 0.50 -2.53
CA ILE A 74 6.84 -0.31 -3.31
C ILE A 74 5.40 0.11 -3.01
N GLY A 75 5.06 0.30 -1.73
CA GLY A 75 3.75 0.75 -1.28
C GLY A 75 3.33 2.09 -1.87
N VAL A 76 4.25 3.06 -1.97
CA VAL A 76 3.98 4.34 -2.67
C VAL A 76 3.61 4.10 -4.14
N GLY A 77 4.40 3.29 -4.86
CA GLY A 77 4.11 2.97 -6.26
C GLY A 77 2.75 2.29 -6.46
N LEU A 78 2.43 1.32 -5.60
CA LEU A 78 1.13 0.64 -5.60
C LEU A 78 -0.04 1.60 -5.34
N MET A 79 0.08 2.46 -4.32
CA MET A 79 -1.00 3.39 -3.97
C MET A 79 -1.18 4.49 -5.02
N ILE A 80 -0.10 4.96 -5.65
CA ILE A 80 -0.20 5.89 -6.79
C ILE A 80 -0.98 5.22 -7.93
N GLY A 81 -0.65 3.97 -8.26
CA GLY A 81 -1.40 3.20 -9.27
C GLY A 81 -2.89 3.07 -8.93
N ALA A 82 -3.21 2.73 -7.68
CA ALA A 82 -4.58 2.62 -7.20
C ALA A 82 -5.33 3.96 -7.21
N ILE A 83 -4.68 5.05 -6.79
CA ILE A 83 -5.28 6.40 -6.83
C ILE A 83 -5.55 6.83 -8.27
N ILE A 84 -4.61 6.62 -9.18
CA ILE A 84 -4.80 6.92 -10.61
C ILE A 84 -5.95 6.08 -11.16
N SER A 85 -6.04 4.79 -10.84
CA SER A 85 -7.13 3.94 -11.31
C SER A 85 -8.50 4.41 -10.77
N HIS A 86 -8.56 4.89 -9.53
CA HIS A 86 -9.75 5.53 -8.97
C HIS A 86 -10.12 6.84 -9.68
N LEU A 87 -9.14 7.68 -10.03
CA LEU A 87 -9.43 8.95 -10.72
C LEU A 87 -9.76 8.76 -12.20
N ALA A 88 -9.23 7.72 -12.85
CA ALA A 88 -9.37 7.50 -14.28
C ALA A 88 -10.54 6.57 -14.66
N VAL A 89 -10.74 5.49 -13.91
CA VAL A 89 -11.65 4.39 -14.32
C VAL A 89 -12.74 4.13 -13.29
N VAL A 90 -12.37 3.91 -12.02
CA VAL A 90 -13.30 3.38 -11.00
C VAL A 90 -14.21 4.47 -10.42
N GLY A 91 -13.71 5.69 -10.32
CA GLY A 91 -14.35 6.78 -9.57
C GLY A 91 -14.00 6.75 -8.08
N ILE A 92 -14.32 7.86 -7.39
CA ILE A 92 -14.08 8.00 -5.94
C ILE A 92 -15.00 7.07 -5.15
N ASN A 93 -16.30 7.04 -5.49
CA ASN A 93 -17.29 6.19 -4.83
C ASN A 93 -17.50 4.92 -5.67
N PHE A 94 -16.99 3.79 -5.19
CA PHE A 94 -17.11 2.50 -5.87
C PHE A 94 -18.16 1.66 -5.15
N ASN A 95 -19.16 1.15 -5.90
CA ASN A 95 -20.20 0.27 -5.34
C ASN A 95 -20.92 0.85 -4.09
N ASN A 96 -21.15 2.17 -4.07
CA ASN A 96 -21.74 2.90 -2.94
C ASN A 96 -20.95 2.79 -1.61
N ASP A 97 -19.62 2.61 -1.68
CA ASP A 97 -18.73 2.57 -0.51
C ASP A 97 -18.44 3.95 0.11
N GLY A 98 -18.95 5.03 -0.48
CA GLY A 98 -18.78 6.41 0.01
C GLY A 98 -17.34 6.92 -0.12
N GLY A 99 -16.50 6.30 -0.93
CA GLY A 99 -15.08 6.66 -1.07
C GLY A 99 -14.15 6.00 -0.07
N THR A 100 -14.59 4.90 0.55
CA THR A 100 -13.79 4.16 1.54
C THR A 100 -12.51 3.60 0.92
N LEU A 101 -12.58 2.93 -0.24
CA LEU A 101 -11.41 2.35 -0.91
C LEU A 101 -10.39 3.42 -1.31
N PHE A 102 -10.87 4.54 -1.86
CA PHE A 102 -10.02 5.67 -2.22
C PHE A 102 -9.34 6.29 -0.99
N SER A 103 -10.09 6.48 0.10
CA SER A 103 -9.58 7.04 1.35
C SER A 103 -8.50 6.13 1.97
N LEU A 104 -8.72 4.81 1.96
CA LEU A 104 -7.73 3.83 2.43
C LEU A 104 -6.45 3.89 1.60
N ALA A 105 -6.54 4.01 0.27
CA ALA A 105 -5.37 4.17 -0.59
C ALA A 105 -4.56 5.44 -0.24
N CYS A 106 -5.25 6.56 0.01
CA CYS A 106 -4.62 7.80 0.46
C CYS A 106 -3.96 7.66 1.84
N ILE A 107 -4.60 7.00 2.80
CA ILE A 107 -4.05 6.77 4.15
C ILE A 107 -2.77 5.92 4.06
N ILE A 108 -2.79 4.83 3.29
CA ILE A 108 -1.62 3.97 3.09
C ILE A 108 -0.51 4.77 2.41
N LEU A 109 -0.82 5.58 1.40
CA LEU A 109 0.15 6.44 0.73
C LEU A 109 0.85 7.38 1.72
N ILE A 110 0.09 8.09 2.54
CA ILE A 110 0.61 9.02 3.56
C ILE A 110 1.49 8.26 4.57
N CYS A 111 1.07 7.08 5.01
CA CYS A 111 1.85 6.24 5.91
C CYS A 111 3.18 5.81 5.28
N CYS A 112 3.17 5.33 4.03
CA CYS A 112 4.38 4.94 3.31
C CYS A 112 5.32 6.12 3.08
N VAL A 113 4.81 7.29 2.68
CA VAL A 113 5.60 8.53 2.55
C VAL A 113 6.22 8.94 3.89
N THR A 114 5.46 8.84 4.98
CA THR A 114 5.96 9.12 6.33
C THR A 114 7.10 8.17 6.71
N VAL A 115 6.99 6.87 6.40
CA VAL A 115 8.07 5.90 6.62
C VAL A 115 9.33 6.28 5.85
N LEU A 116 9.20 6.70 4.58
CA LEU A 116 10.35 7.12 3.76
C LEU A 116 11.04 8.38 4.30
N ILE A 117 10.27 9.39 4.70
CA ILE A 117 10.80 10.67 5.22
C ILE A 117 11.47 10.46 6.59
N VAL A 118 10.81 9.74 7.50
CA VAL A 118 11.27 9.61 8.90
C VAL A 118 12.47 8.67 9.02
N LYS A 119 12.56 7.66 8.15
CA LYS A 119 13.65 6.69 8.19
C LYS A 119 14.97 7.22 7.67
N ASP A 120 14.98 8.45 7.13
CA ASP A 120 16.15 9.21 6.69
C ASP A 120 17.07 8.33 5.86
N THR A 121 16.73 8.20 4.57
CA THR A 121 17.31 7.24 3.63
C THR A 121 18.81 7.51 3.46
N LYS A 122 19.63 6.99 4.38
CA LYS A 122 20.97 6.50 4.05
C LYS A 122 20.74 5.28 3.18
N ILE A 123 20.44 5.51 1.90
CA ILE A 123 20.38 4.48 0.88
C ILE A 123 21.80 3.91 0.83
N PRO A 124 22.06 2.68 1.33
CA PRO A 124 23.41 2.14 1.32
C PRO A 124 23.94 1.96 -0.12
N PHE A 125 23.06 2.05 -1.12
CA PHE A 125 23.38 1.96 -2.53
C PHE A 125 23.74 3.30 -3.20
N ILE A 126 23.33 4.45 -2.65
CA ILE A 126 23.61 5.78 -3.24
C ILE A 126 24.67 6.55 -2.44
N ALA A 127 24.88 6.22 -1.16
CA ALA A 127 25.86 6.90 -0.30
C ALA A 127 27.29 6.35 -0.41
N LYS A 128 27.73 5.94 -1.61
CA LYS A 128 29.12 5.61 -1.88
C LYS A 128 29.60 6.29 -3.16
N ARG A 129 29.82 7.60 -3.07
CA ARG A 129 30.80 8.30 -3.89
C ARG A 129 31.40 9.45 -3.09
#